data_AF-A0A6L5P1P3-F1
#
_entry.id   AF-A0A6L5P1P3-F1
#
_cell.length_a   1.000
_cell.length_b   1.000
_cell.length_c   1.000
_cell.angle_alpha   90.00
_cell.angle_beta   90.00
_cell.angle_gamma   90.00
#
_symmetry.space_group_name_H-M   'P 1'
#
loop_
_entity.id
_entity.type
_entity.pdbx_description
1 polymer ?
#
loop_
_entity_poly.entity_id
_entity_poly.type
_entity_poly.pdbx_seq_one_letter_code
_entity_poly.pdbx_strand_id
1 'polypeptide(L)'
;MKKIFLTIAILTIILIIPASVSASQNSSLASDLNDYVKTNTDADFTKATVKRKTITVTVDDSYVEDPVEEVGRESFLSDVFSQVKGIQKKHGTKYTLIIKDKKSGKLAKANYKGNGWVRNSNDKTETNEYDFN
;
A
#
# COMPACT_ATOMS: atom_id res chain seq x y z
N MET A 1 44.93 41.95 -8.04
CA MET A 1 44.45 40.57 -7.90
C MET A 1 42.96 40.62 -7.57
N LYS A 2 42.09 40.13 -8.47
CA LYS A 2 40.62 40.15 -8.32
C LYS A 2 40.17 38.92 -7.52
N LYS A 3 39.37 39.11 -6.47
CA LYS A 3 38.62 38.04 -5.81
C LYS A 3 37.14 38.38 -5.92
N ILE A 4 36.43 37.68 -6.79
CA ILE A 4 34.97 37.76 -6.94
C ILE A 4 34.41 36.64 -6.06
N PHE A 5 33.74 37.00 -4.97
CA PHE A 5 32.96 36.05 -4.19
C PHE A 5 31.60 35.87 -4.88
N LEU A 6 31.37 34.66 -5.40
CA LEU A 6 30.10 34.26 -6.00
C LEU A 6 29.25 33.61 -4.90
N THR A 7 28.30 34.35 -4.36
CA THR A 7 27.33 33.85 -3.39
C THR A 7 26.19 33.12 -4.14
N ILE A 8 26.14 31.79 -4.04
CA ILE A 8 25.05 30.99 -4.59
C ILE A 8 23.86 31.06 -3.62
N ALA A 9 22.81 31.77 -4.01
CA ALA A 9 21.52 31.74 -3.31
C ALA A 9 20.80 30.44 -3.66
N ILE A 10 20.79 29.48 -2.73
CA ILE A 10 20.00 28.26 -2.85
C ILE A 10 18.55 28.61 -2.50
N LEU A 11 17.73 28.84 -3.53
CA LEU A 11 16.29 29.03 -3.38
C LEU A 11 15.63 27.67 -3.15
N THR A 12 15.52 27.23 -1.89
CA THR A 12 14.70 26.07 -1.53
C THR A 12 13.23 26.44 -1.68
N ILE A 13 12.64 26.14 -2.85
CA ILE A 13 11.19 26.15 -3.05
C ILE A 13 10.65 24.95 -2.28
N ILE A 14 10.23 25.17 -1.02
CA ILE A 14 9.46 24.20 -0.26
C ILE A 14 8.06 24.20 -0.90
N LEU A 15 7.77 23.19 -1.71
CA LEU A 15 6.45 22.98 -2.31
C LEU A 15 5.48 22.63 -1.18
N ILE A 16 4.80 23.63 -0.62
CA ILE A 16 3.71 23.43 0.35
C ILE A 16 2.53 22.85 -0.42
N ILE A 17 2.43 21.52 -0.49
CA ILE A 17 1.25 20.87 -1.05
C ILE A 17 0.07 21.19 -0.12
N PRO A 18 -1.02 21.82 -0.61
CA PRO A 18 -2.16 22.17 0.22
C PRO A 18 -2.78 20.90 0.81
N ALA A 19 -3.07 20.89 2.12
CA ALA A 19 -3.70 19.77 2.80
C ALA A 19 -5.05 19.36 2.18
N SER A 20 -5.76 20.31 1.54
CA SER A 20 -7.01 20.09 0.82
C SER A 20 -6.85 19.18 -0.41
N VAL A 21 -5.75 19.31 -1.15
CA VAL A 21 -5.43 18.46 -2.32
C VAL A 21 -5.17 17.02 -1.87
N SER A 22 -4.45 16.85 -0.76
CA SER A 22 -4.16 15.52 -0.19
C SER A 22 -5.41 14.81 0.33
N ALA A 23 -6.37 15.54 0.92
CA ALA A 23 -7.62 14.96 1.40
C ALA A 23 -8.51 14.48 0.23
N SER A 24 -8.62 15.30 -0.82
CA SER A 24 -9.37 14.96 -2.05
C SER A 24 -8.81 13.71 -2.75
N GLN A 25 -7.49 13.63 -2.90
CA GLN A 25 -6.82 12.47 -3.52
C GLN A 25 -7.01 11.19 -2.69
N ASN A 26 -7.05 11.29 -1.37
CA ASN A 26 -7.31 10.14 -0.50
C ASN A 26 -8.76 9.64 -0.63
N SER A 27 -9.73 10.55 -0.73
CA SER A 27 -11.13 10.17 -0.93
C SER A 27 -11.38 9.54 -2.29
N SER A 28 -10.79 10.07 -3.37
CA SER A 28 -10.95 9.50 -4.71
C SER A 28 -10.30 8.12 -4.82
N LEU A 29 -9.07 7.97 -4.30
CA LEU A 29 -8.39 6.68 -4.29
C LEU A 29 -9.17 5.64 -3.46
N ALA A 30 -9.70 6.05 -2.30
CA ALA A 30 -10.52 5.16 -1.49
C ALA A 30 -11.80 4.75 -2.22
N SER A 31 -12.46 5.65 -2.95
CA SER A 31 -13.66 5.32 -3.73
C SER A 31 -13.33 4.28 -4.79
N ASP A 32 -12.33 4.52 -5.64
CA ASP A 32 -11.96 3.61 -6.73
C ASP A 32 -11.54 2.23 -6.23
N LEU A 33 -10.81 2.15 -5.10
CA LEU A 33 -10.49 0.87 -4.48
C LEU A 33 -11.74 0.11 -4.03
N ASN A 34 -12.73 0.80 -3.45
CA ASN A 34 -13.98 0.17 -3.02
C ASN A 34 -14.97 -0.08 -4.16
N ASP A 35 -14.84 0.62 -5.29
CA ASP A 35 -15.66 0.37 -6.48
C ASP A 35 -15.08 -0.78 -7.31
N TYR A 36 -13.75 -0.95 -7.30
CA TYR A 36 -13.09 -2.13 -7.87
C TYR A 36 -13.67 -3.43 -7.29
N VAL A 37 -13.73 -3.55 -5.96
CA VAL A 37 -14.24 -4.77 -5.30
C VAL A 37 -15.73 -5.03 -5.54
N LYS A 38 -16.53 -4.00 -5.84
CA LYS A 38 -17.96 -4.15 -6.15
C LYS A 38 -18.20 -4.62 -7.58
N THR A 39 -17.27 -4.33 -8.48
CA THR A 39 -17.46 -4.49 -9.93
C THR A 39 -16.59 -5.58 -10.54
N ASN A 40 -15.60 -6.11 -9.80
CA ASN A 40 -14.72 -7.18 -10.23
C ASN A 40 -14.92 -8.40 -9.33
N THR A 41 -15.33 -9.51 -9.92
CA THR A 41 -15.53 -10.80 -9.21
C THR A 41 -14.24 -11.39 -8.69
N ASP A 42 -13.12 -11.04 -9.34
CA ASP A 42 -11.79 -11.57 -9.04
C ASP A 42 -11.02 -10.66 -8.06
N ALA A 43 -11.72 -9.77 -7.34
CA ALA A 43 -11.08 -8.89 -6.38
C ALA A 43 -10.64 -9.66 -5.13
N ASP A 44 -9.35 -9.59 -4.81
CA ASP A 44 -8.74 -10.35 -3.71
C ASP A 44 -8.85 -9.64 -2.35
N PHE A 45 -9.59 -8.54 -2.29
CA PHE A 45 -9.88 -7.81 -1.07
C PHE A 45 -11.34 -7.34 -1.06
N THR A 46 -11.89 -7.13 0.13
CA THR A 46 -13.32 -6.85 0.34
C THR A 46 -13.61 -5.39 0.65
N LYS A 47 -12.62 -4.66 1.16
CA LYS A 47 -12.77 -3.25 1.54
C LYS A 47 -11.43 -2.56 1.55
N ALA A 48 -11.41 -1.27 1.23
CA ALA A 48 -10.25 -0.41 1.37
C ALA A 48 -10.52 0.84 2.19
N THR A 49 -9.49 1.33 2.87
CA THR A 49 -9.47 2.66 3.49
C THR A 49 -8.16 3.35 3.15
N VAL A 50 -8.19 4.68 3.00
CA VAL A 50 -7.00 5.48 2.73
C VAL A 50 -6.90 6.56 3.79
N LYS A 51 -5.79 6.55 4.54
CA LYS A 51 -5.50 7.57 5.54
C LYS A 51 -4.07 8.05 5.39
N ARG A 52 -3.89 9.37 5.24
CA ARG A 52 -2.59 10.02 4.97
C ARG A 52 -1.97 9.49 3.68
N LYS A 53 -1.02 8.56 3.76
CA LYS A 53 -0.35 7.91 2.61
C LYS A 53 -0.27 6.40 2.82
N THR A 54 -1.29 5.86 3.47
CA THR A 54 -1.42 4.43 3.77
C THR A 54 -2.78 3.96 3.31
N ILE A 55 -2.76 2.96 2.44
CA ILE A 55 -3.92 2.16 2.04
C ILE A 55 -3.95 0.98 3.00
N THR A 56 -5.11 0.73 3.60
CA THR A 56 -5.37 -0.51 4.34
C THR A 56 -6.51 -1.23 3.67
N VAL A 57 -6.23 -2.43 3.16
CA VAL A 57 -7.23 -3.32 2.59
C VAL A 57 -7.55 -4.44 3.57
N THR A 58 -8.81 -4.86 3.57
CA THR A 58 -9.29 -6.02 4.31
C THR A 58 -9.50 -7.18 3.32
N VAL A 59 -8.94 -8.35 3.62
CA VAL A 59 -9.19 -9.61 2.89
C VAL A 59 -10.15 -10.50 3.68
N ASP A 60 -10.72 -11.52 3.04
CA ASP A 60 -11.53 -12.52 3.74
C ASP A 60 -10.64 -13.43 4.61
N ASP A 61 -11.16 -13.86 5.77
CA ASP A 61 -10.41 -14.68 6.72
C ASP A 61 -10.09 -16.08 6.13
N SER A 62 -10.92 -16.57 5.19
CA SER A 62 -10.78 -17.90 4.56
C SER A 62 -9.50 -18.10 3.75
N TYR A 63 -8.86 -17.03 3.27
CA TYR A 63 -7.61 -17.11 2.50
C TYR A 63 -6.36 -17.19 3.39
N VAL A 64 -6.57 -17.26 4.72
CA VAL A 64 -5.51 -17.12 5.73
C VAL A 64 -5.71 -18.09 6.90
N GLU A 65 -6.67 -19.02 6.82
CA GLU A 65 -6.90 -20.02 7.86
C GLU A 65 -5.99 -21.25 7.69
N ASP A 66 -5.20 -21.53 8.72
CA ASP A 66 -4.33 -22.70 8.75
C ASP A 66 -5.08 -24.03 8.51
N PRO A 67 -4.49 -24.98 7.75
CA PRO A 67 -3.20 -24.85 7.07
C PRO A 67 -3.39 -24.25 5.67
N VAL A 68 -3.05 -22.98 5.49
CA VAL A 68 -2.70 -22.47 4.15
C VAL A 68 -1.21 -22.74 3.96
N GLU A 69 -0.84 -23.43 2.88
CA GLU A 69 0.57 -23.52 2.49
C GLU A 69 1.13 -22.11 2.32
N GLU A 70 2.29 -21.84 2.93
CA GLU A 70 2.92 -20.50 2.97
C GLU A 70 3.04 -19.87 1.56
N VAL A 71 3.38 -20.68 0.56
CA VAL A 71 3.46 -20.31 -0.86
C VAL A 71 2.12 -19.81 -1.41
N GLY A 72 1.00 -20.48 -1.07
CA GLY A 72 -0.33 -20.08 -1.52
C GLY A 72 -0.76 -18.74 -0.92
N ARG A 73 -0.42 -18.51 0.35
CA ARG A 73 -0.69 -17.24 1.03
C ARG A 73 0.13 -16.10 0.44
N GLU A 74 1.41 -16.31 0.19
CA GLU A 74 2.29 -15.31 -0.42
C GLU A 74 1.82 -14.90 -1.82
N SER A 75 1.46 -15.87 -2.66
CA SER A 75 0.88 -15.61 -4.00
C SER A 75 -0.36 -14.74 -3.91
N PHE A 76 -1.31 -15.11 -3.03
CA PHE A 76 -2.52 -14.34 -2.80
C PHE A 76 -2.23 -12.89 -2.35
N LEU A 77 -1.30 -12.70 -1.41
CA LEU A 77 -0.94 -11.36 -0.95
C LEU A 77 -0.25 -10.53 -2.06
N SER A 78 0.50 -11.17 -2.96
CA SER A 78 1.06 -10.54 -4.17
C SER A 78 0.00 -10.13 -5.18
N ASP A 79 -1.06 -10.93 -5.36
CA ASP A 79 -2.19 -10.57 -6.22
C ASP A 79 -2.94 -9.34 -5.65
N VAL A 80 -3.23 -9.33 -4.34
CA VAL A 80 -3.78 -8.15 -3.64
C VAL A 80 -2.91 -6.92 -3.87
N PHE A 81 -1.59 -7.06 -3.73
CA PHE A 81 -0.66 -5.96 -3.97
C PHE A 81 -0.73 -5.46 -5.42
N SER A 82 -0.74 -6.36 -6.40
CA SER A 82 -0.82 -6.05 -7.83
C SER A 82 -2.10 -5.26 -8.17
N GLN A 83 -3.26 -5.72 -7.68
CA GLN A 83 -4.54 -5.04 -7.87
C GLN A 83 -4.52 -3.60 -7.31
N VAL A 84 -4.05 -3.44 -6.07
CA VAL A 84 -3.96 -2.12 -5.42
C VAL A 84 -2.92 -1.23 -6.14
N LYS A 85 -1.78 -1.77 -6.55
CA LYS A 85 -0.74 -1.03 -7.30
C LYS A 85 -1.27 -0.53 -8.64
N GLY A 86 -2.06 -1.34 -9.34
CA GLY A 86 -2.75 -0.95 -10.57
C GLY A 86 -3.66 0.28 -10.37
N ILE A 87 -4.43 0.30 -9.28
CA ILE A 87 -5.31 1.43 -8.94
C ILE A 87 -4.51 2.65 -8.51
N GLN A 88 -3.46 2.48 -7.68
CA GLN A 88 -2.55 3.57 -7.30
C GLN A 88 -1.91 4.25 -8.52
N LYS A 89 -1.53 3.46 -9.54
CA LYS A 89 -0.98 3.97 -10.81
C LYS A 89 -1.96 4.88 -11.54
N LYS A 90 -3.26 4.54 -11.58
CA LYS A 90 -4.32 5.40 -12.17
C LYS A 90 -4.43 6.75 -11.44
N HIS A 91 -4.23 6.76 -10.13
CA HIS A 91 -4.31 7.97 -9.29
C HIS A 91 -2.98 8.73 -9.15
N GLY A 92 -1.89 8.24 -9.76
CA GLY A 92 -0.56 8.83 -9.58
C GLY A 92 -0.05 8.81 -8.12
N THR A 93 -0.52 7.85 -7.32
CA THR A 93 -0.17 7.74 -5.89
C THR A 93 0.94 6.74 -5.64
N LYS A 94 1.72 6.96 -4.58
CA LYS A 94 2.81 6.08 -4.13
C LYS A 94 2.68 5.83 -2.64
N TYR A 95 1.61 5.15 -2.25
CA TYR A 95 1.25 4.92 -0.84
C TYR A 95 1.73 3.55 -0.36
N THR A 96 1.89 3.44 0.95
CA THR A 96 2.13 2.14 1.61
C THR A 96 0.84 1.34 1.63
N LEU A 97 0.93 0.05 1.35
CA LEU A 97 -0.16 -0.91 1.52
C LEU A 97 -0.01 -1.67 2.84
N ILE A 98 -1.12 -1.84 3.55
CA ILE A 98 -1.29 -2.79 4.64
C ILE A 98 -2.42 -3.73 4.24
N ILE A 99 -2.15 -5.03 4.27
CA ILE A 99 -3.14 -6.08 4.07
C ILE A 99 -3.49 -6.66 5.43
N LYS A 100 -4.78 -6.77 5.75
CA LYS A 100 -5.24 -7.35 7.01
C LYS A 100 -6.48 -8.21 6.80
N ASP A 101 -6.72 -9.13 7.70
CA ASP A 101 -8.00 -9.81 7.86
C ASP A 101 -8.71 -9.30 9.14
N LYS A 102 -9.87 -9.86 9.50
CA LYS A 102 -10.54 -9.51 10.75
C LYS A 102 -9.97 -10.28 11.94
N LYS A 103 -9.60 -11.54 11.74
CA LYS A 103 -9.23 -12.49 12.81
C LYS A 103 -7.80 -12.31 13.32
N SER A 104 -6.83 -12.24 12.40
CA SER A 104 -5.39 -12.18 12.67
C SER A 104 -4.86 -10.74 12.69
N GLY A 105 -5.53 -9.80 12.03
CA GLY A 105 -5.06 -8.43 11.87
C GLY A 105 -4.08 -8.29 10.70
N LYS A 106 -2.97 -7.57 10.87
CA LYS A 106 -2.07 -7.20 9.76
C LYS A 106 -1.26 -8.38 9.23
N LEU A 107 -1.57 -8.84 8.03
CA LEU A 107 -0.91 -9.98 7.41
C LEU A 107 0.34 -9.59 6.64
N ALA A 108 0.34 -8.39 6.06
CA ALA A 108 1.44 -7.89 5.26
C ALA A 108 1.48 -6.37 5.25
N LYS A 109 2.65 -5.84 4.91
CA LYS A 109 2.86 -4.43 4.64
C LYS A 109 3.89 -4.28 3.53
N ALA A 110 3.57 -3.47 2.53
CA ALA A 110 4.48 -3.18 1.42
C ALA A 110 4.54 -1.68 1.14
N ASN A 111 5.70 -1.18 0.72
CA ASN A 111 5.77 0.13 0.07
C ASN A 111 5.26 0.04 -1.38
N TYR A 112 5.07 1.17 -2.05
CA TYR A 112 4.58 1.20 -3.45
C TYR A 112 5.46 0.42 -4.44
N LYS A 113 6.75 0.26 -4.14
CA LYS A 113 7.68 -0.49 -4.98
C LYS A 113 7.56 -2.00 -4.79
N GLY A 114 6.82 -2.51 -3.82
CA GLY A 114 6.70 -3.95 -3.58
C GLY A 114 7.59 -4.47 -2.44
N ASN A 115 8.53 -3.68 -1.91
CA ASN A 115 9.35 -4.18 -0.80
C ASN A 115 8.56 -4.06 0.52
N GLY A 116 8.56 -5.12 1.30
CA GLY A 116 7.74 -5.20 2.49
C GLY A 116 8.04 -6.39 3.39
N TRP A 117 7.03 -6.79 4.12
CA TRP A 117 7.04 -8.02 4.91
C TRP A 117 5.69 -8.72 4.86
N VAL A 118 5.74 -10.04 5.03
CA VAL A 118 4.61 -10.91 5.31
C VAL A 118 4.75 -11.45 6.73
N ARG A 119 3.65 -11.57 7.46
CA ARG A 119 3.65 -12.22 8.78
C ARG A 119 3.77 -13.72 8.60
N ASN A 120 4.66 -14.38 9.34
CA ASN A 120 4.81 -15.83 9.33
C ASN A 120 3.46 -16.51 9.66
N SER A 121 3.07 -17.52 8.89
CA SER A 121 1.81 -18.27 9.12
C SER A 121 1.88 -19.12 10.39
N ASN A 122 3.05 -19.67 10.69
CA ASN A 122 3.28 -20.57 11.83
C ASN A 122 3.56 -19.82 13.14
N ASP A 123 4.07 -18.57 13.06
CA ASP A 123 4.30 -17.70 14.21
C ASP A 123 3.76 -16.28 13.94
N LYS A 124 2.64 -15.95 14.59
CA LYS A 124 1.94 -14.67 14.39
C LYS A 124 2.73 -13.45 14.92
N THR A 125 3.82 -13.67 15.64
CA THR A 125 4.70 -12.62 16.16
C THR A 125 5.88 -12.33 15.23
N GLU A 126 6.18 -13.24 14.30
CA GLU A 126 7.29 -13.11 13.35
C GLU A 126 6.84 -12.54 12.00
N THR A 127 7.75 -11.82 11.35
CA THR A 127 7.56 -11.29 9.99
C THR A 127 8.78 -11.57 9.14
N ASN A 128 8.56 -12.01 7.91
CA ASN A 128 9.59 -12.28 6.91
C ASN A 128 9.64 -11.12 5.91
N GLU A 129 10.83 -10.67 5.53
CA GLU A 129 10.99 -9.74 4.41
C GLU A 129 10.47 -10.38 3.12
N TYR A 130 9.75 -9.60 2.31
CA TYR A 130 9.11 -10.11 1.09
C TYR A 130 9.05 -9.03 0.01
N ASP A 131 9.26 -9.45 -1.24
CA ASP A 131 9.07 -8.63 -2.44
C ASP A 131 7.79 -9.06 -3.16
N PHE A 132 6.84 -8.14 -3.25
CA PHE A 132 5.52 -8.37 -3.85
C PHE A 132 5.48 -8.14 -5.37
N ASN A 133 6.62 -7.98 -6.05
CA ASN A 133 6.67 -7.80 -7.52
C ASN A 133 6.88 -9.08 -8.31
#